data_AF-A0A383B7D4-F1
#
_entry.id   AF-A0A383B7D4-F1
#
_cell.length_a   1.000
_cell.length_b   1.000
_cell.length_c   1.000
_cell.angle_alpha   90.00
_cell.angle_beta   90.00
_cell.angle_gamma   90.00
#
_symmetry.space_group_name_H-M   'P 1'
#
loop_
_entity.id
_entity.type
_entity.pdbx_description
1 polymer ?
#
loop_
_entity_poly.entity_id
_entity_poly.type
_entity_poly.pdbx_seq_one_letter_code
_entity_poly.pdbx_strand_id
1 'polypeptide(L)'
;FIHRNPLDTLISGYYFYKNRGIPFHDDPQHLRKKLHNIDFYVKYKMQSWINFYLISVTKADSIINYTSLKRDCFFEIKTLIEKLNWEINEDKIRRSIEFSSFKNVNRMAQRKGQKYGNAPKDGTFFGVFTRSGEEGQYKKELKKATINYVINKFSILKKLYNL
;
A
#
# COMPACT_ATOMS: atom_id res chain seq x y z
N PHE A 1 -0.79 10.25 -8.31
CA PHE A 1 -0.39 8.87 -8.03
C PHE A 1 0.30 8.79 -6.67
N ILE A 2 -0.15 7.90 -5.78
CA ILE A 2 0.51 7.64 -4.50
C ILE A 2 1.21 6.29 -4.61
N HIS A 3 2.50 6.23 -4.30
CA HIS A 3 3.24 4.97 -4.25
C HIS A 3 3.81 4.72 -2.86
N ARG A 4 4.01 3.44 -2.54
CA ARG A 4 4.54 2.95 -1.28
C ARG A 4 5.61 1.92 -1.56
N ASN A 5 6.53 1.68 -0.62
CA ASN A 5 7.53 0.63 -0.73
C ASN A 5 6.87 -0.67 -1.25
N PRO A 6 7.27 -1.20 -2.41
CA PRO A 6 6.67 -2.38 -3.01
C PRO A 6 6.67 -3.59 -2.10
N LEU A 7 7.68 -3.76 -1.24
CA LEU A 7 7.74 -4.88 -0.32
C LEU A 7 6.56 -4.84 0.67
N ASP A 8 6.32 -3.69 1.30
CA ASP A 8 5.15 -3.52 2.16
C ASP A 8 3.83 -3.54 1.38
N THR A 9 3.81 -2.99 0.17
CA THR A 9 2.62 -2.96 -0.69
C THR A 9 2.18 -4.37 -1.06
N LEU A 10 3.13 -5.22 -1.46
CA LEU A 10 2.87 -6.61 -1.82
C LEU A 10 2.49 -7.45 -0.61
N ILE A 11 3.05 -7.22 0.58
CA ILE A 11 2.59 -7.87 1.82
C ILE A 11 1.16 -7.47 2.15
N SER A 12 0.84 -6.18 2.04
CA SER A 12 -0.53 -5.70 2.25
C SER A 12 -1.49 -6.36 1.25
N GLY A 13 -1.11 -6.45 -0.02
CA GLY A 13 -1.86 -7.16 -1.06
C GLY A 13 -1.99 -8.65 -0.77
N TYR A 14 -0.94 -9.31 -0.30
CA TYR A 14 -0.96 -10.73 0.07
C TYR A 14 -2.07 -11.03 1.07
N TYR A 15 -2.14 -10.29 2.18
CA TYR A 15 -3.22 -10.49 3.16
C TYR A 15 -4.60 -10.17 2.60
N PHE A 16 -4.70 -9.17 1.73
CA PHE A 16 -5.96 -8.82 1.09
C PHE A 16 -6.50 -9.95 0.19
N TYR A 17 -5.64 -10.58 -0.62
CA TYR A 17 -6.03 -11.68 -1.51
C TYR A 17 -6.10 -13.04 -0.81
N LYS A 18 -5.28 -13.27 0.22
CA LYS A 18 -5.30 -14.50 1.03
C LYS A 18 -6.61 -14.63 1.81
N ASN A 19 -7.12 -13.52 2.33
CA ASN A 19 -8.32 -13.51 3.18
C ASN A 19 -9.62 -13.40 2.36
N ARG A 20 -9.66 -14.03 1.19
CA ARG A 20 -10.83 -14.13 0.33
C ARG A 20 -11.52 -15.48 0.46
N GLY A 21 -12.80 -15.55 0.08
CA GLY A 21 -13.58 -16.79 -0.08
C GLY A 21 -12.85 -17.82 -0.94
N ILE A 22 -12.31 -17.36 -2.06
CA ILE A 22 -11.36 -18.10 -2.88
C ILE A 22 -10.05 -17.31 -2.88
N PRO A 23 -9.05 -17.72 -2.08
CA PRO A 23 -7.76 -17.03 -2.03
C PRO A 23 -7.12 -16.96 -3.42
N PHE A 24 -6.59 -15.78 -3.76
CA PHE A 24 -5.90 -15.52 -5.03
C PHE A 24 -6.72 -15.90 -6.28
N HIS A 25 -8.05 -15.66 -6.26
CA HIS A 25 -8.94 -16.03 -7.37
C HIS A 25 -8.56 -15.42 -8.73
N ASP A 26 -7.95 -14.23 -8.74
CA ASP A 26 -7.48 -13.55 -9.96
C ASP A 26 -6.26 -14.24 -10.60
N ASP A 27 -5.63 -15.19 -9.90
CA ASP A 27 -4.47 -15.92 -10.38
C ASP A 27 -4.83 -17.30 -10.96
N PRO A 28 -4.02 -17.82 -11.92
CA PRO A 28 -4.21 -19.17 -12.47
C PRO A 28 -4.32 -20.23 -11.38
N GLN A 29 -5.30 -21.13 -11.50
CA GLN A 29 -5.62 -22.13 -10.47
C GLN A 29 -4.40 -22.97 -10.04
N HIS A 30 -3.54 -23.35 -10.98
CA HIS A 30 -2.33 -24.14 -10.72
C HIS A 30 -1.25 -23.39 -9.91
N LEU A 31 -1.33 -22.06 -9.80
CA LEU A 31 -0.40 -21.23 -9.01
C LEU A 31 -0.93 -20.89 -7.62
N ARG A 32 -2.25 -20.93 -7.40
CA ARG A 32 -2.88 -20.47 -6.15
C ARG A 32 -2.29 -21.12 -4.90
N LYS A 33 -2.03 -22.43 -4.93
CA LYS A 33 -1.38 -23.15 -3.81
C LYS A 33 0.00 -22.57 -3.47
N LYS A 34 0.80 -22.20 -4.47
CA LYS A 34 2.13 -21.60 -4.26
C LYS A 34 2.05 -20.19 -3.70
N LEU A 35 1.01 -19.43 -4.06
CA LEU A 35 0.79 -18.05 -3.60
C LEU A 35 0.51 -17.93 -2.10
N HIS A 36 0.18 -19.03 -1.40
CA HIS A 36 0.11 -19.03 0.06
C HIS A 36 1.48 -18.81 0.73
N ASN A 37 2.58 -19.09 0.03
CA ASN A 37 3.91 -18.71 0.46
C ASN A 37 4.16 -17.23 0.11
N ILE A 38 4.27 -16.38 1.14
CA ILE A 38 4.41 -14.93 0.98
C ILE A 38 5.67 -14.53 0.18
N ASP A 39 6.79 -15.25 0.36
CA ASP A 39 8.01 -15.00 -0.42
C ASP A 39 7.78 -15.30 -1.91
N PHE A 40 7.08 -16.40 -2.22
CA PHE A 40 6.73 -16.74 -3.61
C PHE A 40 5.78 -15.69 -4.19
N TYR A 41 4.74 -15.31 -3.45
CA TYR A 41 3.78 -14.28 -3.85
C TYR A 41 4.50 -12.96 -4.20
N VAL A 42 5.39 -12.48 -3.33
CA VAL A 42 6.14 -11.23 -3.56
C VAL A 42 6.99 -11.33 -4.82
N LYS A 43 7.77 -12.40 -4.99
CA LYS A 43 8.61 -12.59 -6.18
C LYS A 43 7.78 -12.66 -7.46
N TYR A 44 6.66 -13.38 -7.42
CA TYR A 44 5.77 -13.58 -8.56
C TYR A 44 5.09 -12.26 -8.99
N LYS A 45 4.56 -11.49 -8.03
CA LYS A 45 3.84 -10.23 -8.30
C LYS A 45 4.75 -9.04 -8.58
N MET A 46 6.05 -9.12 -8.28
CA MET A 46 6.97 -7.99 -8.35
C MET A 46 7.00 -7.35 -9.74
N GLN A 47 7.05 -8.13 -10.82
CA GLN A 47 7.14 -7.57 -12.17
C GLN A 47 5.90 -6.74 -12.53
N SER A 48 4.71 -7.25 -12.21
CA SER A 48 3.45 -6.53 -12.44
C SER A 48 3.42 -5.21 -11.65
N TRP A 49 3.93 -5.21 -10.42
CA TRP A 49 4.04 -3.99 -9.62
C TRP A 49 5.02 -2.98 -10.24
N ILE A 50 6.19 -3.43 -10.71
CA ILE A 50 7.17 -2.55 -11.40
C ILE A 50 6.53 -1.91 -12.63
N ASN A 51 5.88 -2.71 -13.47
CA ASN A 51 5.22 -2.21 -14.68
C ASN A 51 4.14 -1.18 -14.33
N PHE A 52 3.30 -1.47 -13.33
CA PHE A 52 2.28 -0.54 -12.85
C PHE A 52 2.89 0.76 -12.32
N TYR A 53 3.94 0.68 -11.51
CA TYR A 53 4.65 1.84 -11.00
C TYR A 53 5.21 2.70 -12.13
N LEU A 54 5.96 2.10 -13.07
CA LEU A 54 6.60 2.82 -14.17
C LEU A 54 5.58 3.52 -15.08
N ILE A 55 4.46 2.88 -15.37
CA ILE A 55 3.37 3.49 -16.14
C ILE A 55 2.69 4.62 -15.34
N SER A 56 2.51 4.43 -14.04
CA SER A 56 1.82 5.42 -13.20
C SER A 56 2.65 6.68 -13.00
N VAL A 57 3.97 6.57 -12.81
CA VAL A 57 4.83 7.75 -12.62
C VAL A 57 4.98 8.58 -13.88
N THR A 58 4.87 8.00 -15.08
CA THR A 58 4.94 8.76 -16.34
C THR A 58 3.64 9.48 -16.69
N LYS A 59 2.51 9.04 -16.13
CA LYS A 59 1.19 9.59 -16.43
C LYS A 59 0.61 10.49 -15.34
N ALA A 60 1.22 10.54 -14.17
CA ALA A 60 0.66 11.25 -13.03
C ALA A 60 1.03 12.74 -13.02
N ASP A 61 0.04 13.60 -12.82
CA ASP A 61 0.25 15.05 -12.63
C ASP A 61 0.96 15.37 -11.31
N SER A 62 0.74 14.53 -10.30
CA SER A 62 1.41 14.63 -9.00
C SER A 62 1.73 13.25 -8.46
N ILE A 63 2.92 13.11 -7.86
CA ILE A 63 3.43 11.88 -7.28
C ILE A 63 3.65 12.12 -5.79
N ILE A 64 3.10 11.24 -4.95
CA ILE A 64 3.28 11.27 -3.50
C ILE A 64 3.88 9.94 -3.05
N ASN A 65 4.95 10.03 -2.26
CA ASN A 65 5.56 8.87 -1.62
C ASN A 65 4.92 8.67 -0.25
N TYR A 66 4.36 7.48 0.01
CA TYR A 66 3.71 7.14 1.28
C TYR A 66 4.65 7.30 2.49
N THR A 67 5.94 6.99 2.34
CA THR A 67 6.94 7.17 3.40
C THR A 67 7.17 8.66 3.70
N SER A 68 7.18 9.52 2.68
CA SER A 68 7.23 10.97 2.90
C SER A 68 5.96 11.47 3.58
N LEU A 69 4.79 10.98 3.17
CA LEU A 69 3.50 11.31 3.79
C LEU A 69 3.45 10.89 5.27
N LYS A 70 4.08 9.77 5.63
CA LYS A 70 4.21 9.32 7.02
C LYS A 70 5.17 10.17 7.84
N ARG A 71 6.21 10.72 7.21
CA ARG A 71 7.22 11.58 7.85
C ARG A 71 6.70 13.00 8.10
N ASP A 72 6.12 13.62 7.08
CA ASP A 72 5.54 14.97 7.16
C ASP A 72 4.29 15.08 6.27
N CYS A 73 3.16 14.64 6.82
CA CYS A 73 1.88 14.66 6.12
C CYS A 73 1.44 16.10 5.79
N PHE A 74 1.73 17.06 6.66
CA PHE A 74 1.32 18.45 6.47
C PHE A 74 2.01 19.06 5.25
N PHE A 75 3.33 18.90 5.17
CA PHE A 75 4.11 19.40 4.05
C PHE A 75 3.68 18.76 2.72
N GLU A 76 3.51 17.43 2.67
CA GLU A 76 3.10 16.72 1.45
C GLU A 76 1.70 17.16 0.96
N ILE A 77 0.74 17.33 1.88
CA ILE A 77 -0.61 17.80 1.53
C ILE A 77 -0.62 19.27 1.12
N LYS A 78 0.12 20.14 1.83
CA LYS A 78 0.25 21.56 1.47
C LYS A 78 0.85 21.71 0.06
N THR A 79 1.93 20.99 -0.23
CA THR A 79 2.57 20.97 -1.55
C THR A 79 1.62 20.49 -2.65
N LEU A 80 0.77 19.49 -2.35
CA LEU A 80 -0.23 19.02 -3.30
C LEU A 80 -1.28 20.11 -3.60
N ILE A 81 -1.81 20.78 -2.57
CA ILE A 81 -2.81 21.84 -2.71
C ILE A 81 -2.24 23.02 -3.51
N GLU A 82 -0.99 23.41 -3.25
CA GLU A 82 -0.26 24.41 -4.02
C GLU A 82 -0.17 24.04 -5.49
N LYS A 83 0.20 22.79 -5.82
CA LYS A 83 0.26 22.31 -7.21
C LYS A 83 -1.09 22.31 -7.91
N LEU A 84 -2.18 22.14 -7.17
CA LEU A 84 -3.55 22.20 -7.69
C LEU A 84 -4.05 23.63 -7.87
N ASN A 85 -3.24 24.65 -7.55
CA ASN A 85 -3.60 26.07 -7.53
C ASN A 85 -4.84 26.35 -6.67
N TRP A 86 -4.95 25.64 -5.53
CA TRP A 86 -6.02 25.85 -4.56
C TRP A 86 -5.56 26.77 -3.43
N GLU A 87 -6.50 27.49 -2.84
CA GLU A 87 -6.22 28.33 -1.67
C GLU A 87 -5.76 27.45 -0.49
N ILE A 88 -4.63 27.83 0.12
CA ILE A 88 -4.10 27.12 1.27
C ILE A 88 -4.83 27.57 2.52
N ASN A 89 -5.45 26.61 3.20
CA ASN A 89 -5.97 26.80 4.55
C ASN A 89 -5.34 25.78 5.48
N GLU A 90 -4.34 26.21 6.25
CA GLU A 90 -3.54 25.32 7.10
C GLU A 90 -4.38 24.60 8.17
N ASP A 91 -5.40 25.26 8.73
CA ASP A 91 -6.28 24.65 9.72
C ASP A 91 -7.12 23.52 9.13
N LYS A 92 -7.65 23.72 7.92
CA LYS A 92 -8.36 22.66 7.19
C LYS A 92 -7.42 21.49 6.88
N ILE A 93 -6.16 21.76 6.54
CA ILE A 93 -5.16 20.72 6.31
C ILE A 93 -4.91 19.93 7.60
N ARG A 94 -4.62 20.61 8.72
CA ARG A 94 -4.36 19.96 10.02
C ARG A 94 -5.54 19.11 10.48
N ARG A 95 -6.76 19.63 10.37
CA ARG A 95 -7.99 18.88 10.70
C ARG A 95 -8.20 17.68 9.79
N SER A 96 -7.92 17.83 8.49
CA SER A 96 -8.01 16.71 7.53
C SER A 96 -7.03 15.60 7.88
N ILE A 97 -5.78 15.95 8.21
CA ILE A 97 -4.74 15.00 8.64
C ILE A 97 -5.15 14.25 9.90
N GLU A 98 -5.66 14.96 10.90
CA GLU A 98 -6.16 14.34 12.13
C GLU A 98 -7.28 13.35 11.79
N PHE A 99 -8.29 13.79 11.04
CA PHE A 99 -9.44 12.99 10.67
C PHE A 99 -9.05 11.73 9.87
N SER A 100 -8.12 11.86 8.93
CA SER A 100 -7.63 10.76 8.09
C SER A 100 -6.53 9.91 8.74
N SER A 101 -6.15 10.19 9.99
CA SER A 101 -5.13 9.40 10.67
C SER A 101 -5.56 7.93 10.79
N PHE A 102 -4.61 7.01 10.66
CA PHE A 102 -4.89 5.56 10.72
C PHE A 102 -5.70 5.18 11.98
N LYS A 103 -5.36 5.77 13.13
CA LYS A 103 -6.07 5.60 14.40
C LYS A 103 -7.55 6.00 14.28
N ASN A 104 -7.84 7.17 13.71
CA ASN A 104 -9.20 7.68 13.58
C ASN A 104 -10.00 6.88 12.55
N VAL A 105 -9.41 6.53 11.41
CA VAL A 105 -10.03 5.68 10.39
C VAL A 105 -10.34 4.30 10.95
N ASN A 106 -9.42 3.67 11.67
CA ASN A 106 -9.63 2.36 12.28
C ASN A 106 -10.73 2.39 13.35
N ARG A 107 -10.73 3.43 14.21
CA ARG A 107 -11.79 3.64 15.21
C ARG A 107 -13.17 3.83 14.55
N MET A 108 -13.24 4.59 13.47
CA MET A 108 -14.47 4.77 12.70
C MET A 108 -14.95 3.45 12.08
N ALA A 109 -14.03 2.68 11.50
CA ALA A 109 -14.33 1.38 10.91
C ALA A 109 -14.94 0.41 11.94
N GLN A 110 -14.34 0.33 13.13
CA GLN A 110 -14.87 -0.47 14.24
C GLN A 110 -16.27 -0.03 14.67
N ARG A 111 -16.48 1.27 14.89
CA ARG A 111 -17.79 1.84 15.31
C ARG A 111 -18.90 1.59 14.30
N LYS A 112 -18.58 1.58 13.01
CA LYS A 112 -19.54 1.38 11.92
C LYS A 112 -19.64 -0.07 11.45
N GLY A 113 -18.91 -1.00 12.07
CA GLY A 113 -18.84 -2.38 11.61
C GLY A 113 -18.27 -2.53 10.19
N GLN A 114 -17.52 -1.53 9.70
CA GLN A 114 -16.99 -1.50 8.34
C GLN A 114 -15.71 -2.32 8.26
N LYS A 115 -15.83 -3.56 7.76
CA LYS A 115 -14.71 -4.52 7.70
C LYS A 115 -13.98 -4.51 6.35
N TYR A 116 -14.70 -4.19 5.28
CA TYR A 116 -14.30 -4.50 3.91
C TYR A 116 -13.48 -3.38 3.25
N GLY A 117 -13.75 -2.11 3.56
CA GLY A 117 -13.12 -0.98 2.85
C GLY A 117 -13.38 -1.08 1.35
N ASN A 118 -12.31 -1.22 0.56
CA ASN A 118 -12.38 -1.45 -0.90
C ASN A 118 -12.41 -2.96 -1.27
N ALA A 119 -12.47 -3.87 -0.30
CA ALA A 119 -12.73 -5.28 -0.59
C ALA A 119 -14.18 -5.48 -1.06
N PRO A 120 -14.48 -6.56 -1.80
CA PRO A 120 -15.83 -6.92 -2.19
C PRO A 120 -16.78 -7.01 -1.00
N LYS A 121 -17.97 -6.45 -1.22
CA LYS A 121 -19.06 -6.38 -0.24
C LYS A 121 -19.97 -7.61 -0.30
N ASP A 122 -19.68 -8.54 -1.20
CA ASP A 122 -20.40 -9.80 -1.43
C ASP A 122 -20.15 -10.86 -0.34
N GLY A 123 -19.53 -10.49 0.78
CA GLY A 123 -19.20 -11.39 1.87
C GLY A 123 -17.96 -12.26 1.62
N THR A 124 -17.28 -12.10 0.48
CA THR A 124 -16.11 -12.93 0.14
C THR A 124 -14.80 -12.44 0.76
N PHE A 125 -14.78 -11.37 1.56
CA PHE A 125 -13.58 -10.91 2.28
C PHE A 125 -13.75 -11.09 3.78
N PHE A 126 -12.83 -11.86 4.38
CA PHE A 126 -12.85 -12.22 5.80
C PHE A 126 -11.76 -11.51 6.63
N GLY A 127 -10.99 -10.63 6.00
CA GLY A 127 -9.92 -9.89 6.66
C GLY A 127 -10.39 -8.59 7.33
N VAL A 128 -9.42 -7.83 7.84
CA VAL A 128 -9.58 -6.45 8.30
C VAL A 128 -8.89 -5.53 7.30
N PHE A 129 -9.63 -4.61 6.67
CA PHE A 129 -9.06 -3.69 5.69
C PHE A 129 -7.99 -2.75 6.30
N THR A 130 -8.26 -2.21 7.48
CA THR A 130 -7.31 -1.40 8.27
C THR A 130 -6.32 -2.28 9.04
N ARG A 131 -5.53 -3.09 8.33
CA ARG A 131 -4.72 -4.18 8.92
C ARG A 131 -3.64 -3.73 9.93
N SER A 132 -2.63 -2.96 9.49
CA SER A 132 -1.51 -2.54 10.35
C SER A 132 -1.18 -1.06 10.23
N GLY A 133 -1.19 -0.50 9.02
CA GLY A 133 -0.79 0.89 8.77
C GLY A 133 0.71 1.17 9.02
N GLU A 134 1.48 0.14 9.38
CA GLU A 134 2.90 0.19 9.69
C GLU A 134 3.77 0.14 8.44
N GLU A 135 4.92 0.82 8.44
CA GLU A 135 5.96 0.71 7.43
C GLU A 135 7.10 -0.22 7.88
N GLY A 136 7.78 -0.84 6.91
CA GLY A 136 8.93 -1.71 7.18
C GLY A 136 8.55 -3.11 7.65
N GLN A 137 7.27 -3.49 7.56
CA GLN A 137 6.77 -4.78 8.02
C GLN A 137 7.42 -5.95 7.25
N TYR A 138 7.82 -5.71 6.01
CA TYR A 138 8.56 -6.67 5.20
C TYR A 138 9.85 -7.19 5.84
N LYS A 139 10.48 -6.42 6.74
CA LYS A 139 11.70 -6.85 7.44
C LYS A 139 11.46 -8.05 8.36
N LYS A 140 10.23 -8.21 8.85
CA LYS A 140 9.84 -9.29 9.77
C LYS A 140 9.13 -10.44 9.06
N GLU A 141 8.49 -10.17 7.92
CA GLU A 141 7.64 -11.15 7.23
C GLU A 141 8.30 -11.85 6.04
N LEU A 142 9.35 -11.27 5.45
CA LEU A 142 10.01 -11.83 4.27
C LEU A 142 11.39 -12.36 4.61
N LYS A 143 11.81 -13.40 3.89
CA LYS A 143 13.20 -13.86 3.93
C LYS A 143 14.12 -12.81 3.35
N LYS A 144 15.31 -12.66 3.93
CA LYS A 144 16.37 -11.76 3.42
C LYS A 144 16.65 -11.97 1.93
N ALA A 145 16.65 -13.23 1.46
CA ALA A 145 16.82 -13.56 0.04
C ALA A 145 15.73 -12.98 -0.87
N THR A 146 14.48 -12.89 -0.40
CA THR A 146 13.37 -12.27 -1.14
C THR A 146 13.50 -10.76 -1.18
N ILE A 147 13.87 -10.15 -0.06
CA ILE A 147 14.14 -8.71 0.02
C ILE A 147 15.26 -8.33 -0.96
N ASN A 148 16.38 -9.07 -0.92
CA ASN A 148 17.50 -8.86 -1.83
C ASN A 148 17.12 -9.06 -3.30
N TYR A 149 16.32 -10.09 -3.61
CA TYR A 149 15.80 -10.31 -4.95
C TYR A 149 15.06 -9.08 -5.49
N VAL A 150 14.16 -8.50 -4.69
CA VAL A 150 13.38 -7.31 -5.10
C VAL A 150 14.27 -6.09 -5.24
N ILE A 151 15.18 -5.85 -4.30
CA ILE A 151 16.13 -4.73 -4.36
C ILE A 151 17.00 -4.82 -5.62
N ASN A 152 17.50 -6.01 -5.97
CA ASN A 152 18.31 -6.20 -7.17
C ASN A 152 17.48 -6.04 -8.45
N LYS A 153 16.23 -6.52 -8.45
CA LYS A 153 15.33 -6.43 -9.61
C LYS A 153 14.81 -5.00 -9.85
N PHE A 154 14.69 -4.19 -8.81
CA PHE A 154 14.20 -2.81 -8.89
C PHE A 154 15.12 -1.89 -8.10
N SER A 155 16.34 -1.68 -8.60
CA SER A 155 17.44 -0.99 -7.89
C SER A 155 17.11 0.43 -7.44
N ILE A 156 16.23 1.15 -8.16
CA ILE A 156 15.76 2.49 -7.78
C ILE A 156 15.06 2.50 -6.40
N LEU A 157 14.61 1.34 -5.91
CA LEU A 157 14.00 1.20 -4.60
C LEU A 157 14.86 1.77 -3.46
N LYS A 158 16.18 1.57 -3.52
CA LYS A 158 17.12 2.09 -2.50
C LYS A 158 17.05 3.61 -2.39
N LYS A 159 17.01 4.29 -3.54
CA LYS A 159 16.92 5.75 -3.62
C LYS A 159 15.55 6.26 -3.18
N LEU A 160 14.46 5.56 -3.53
CA LEU A 160 13.10 6.02 -3.24
C LEU A 160 12.71 5.90 -1.76
N TYR A 161 13.30 4.96 -1.03
CA TYR A 161 12.90 4.65 0.35
C TYR A 161 14.07 4.60 1.34
N ASN A 162 15.24 5.11 0.96
CA ASN A 162 16.46 5.14 1.79
C ASN A 162 16.77 3.77 2.44
N LEU A 163 16.84 2.72 1.60
CA LEU A 163 17.10 1.34 2.02
C LEU A 163 18.59 0.98 1.99
#